data_AF-A0A2E7S437-F1
#
_entry.id   AF-A0A2E7S437-F1
#
_cell.length_a   1.000
_cell.length_b   1.000
_cell.length_c   1.000
_cell.angle_alpha   90.00
_cell.angle_beta   90.00
_cell.angle_gamma   90.00
#
_symmetry.space_group_name_H-M   'P 1'
#
loop_
_entity.id
_entity.type
_entity.pdbx_description
1 polymer ?
#
loop_
_entity_poly.entity_id
_entity_poly.type
_entity_poly.pdbx_seq_one_letter_code
_entity_poly.pdbx_strand_id
1 'polypeptide(L)'
;MAAALQRDAALTIARLIFQSQTGCYARERRSAIHALGDGYDCSQNPEILVAFVYALNDTDERVRAKAADEIGDQIGDHPDCAVPEIVAALKLALGDCDKKVRREARLALSDCGIEVVRVKDGSCARPAENCVPRLPAAPKAQLPPAPEQPTAELDPPSDAFLQSVEFDPKSESIEVSEAPEEPVSNPTRRRGLSGLIEYFKER
;
A
#
# COMPACT_ATOMS: atom_id res chain seq x y z
N MET A 1 -28.94 -19.03 2.98
CA MET A 1 -27.68 -18.91 2.19
C MET A 1 -27.24 -17.45 2.05
N ALA A 2 -28.10 -16.51 1.64
CA ALA A 2 -27.74 -15.08 1.53
C ALA A 2 -27.17 -14.47 2.82
N ALA A 3 -27.77 -14.75 4.00
CA ALA A 3 -27.26 -14.25 5.28
C ALA A 3 -25.86 -14.78 5.67
N ALA A 4 -25.50 -15.99 5.23
CA ALA A 4 -24.16 -16.54 5.47
C ALA A 4 -23.12 -15.85 4.59
N LEU A 5 -23.44 -15.63 3.30
CA LEU A 5 -22.58 -14.88 2.38
C LEU A 5 -22.39 -13.42 2.82
N GLN A 6 -23.45 -12.76 3.33
CA GLN A 6 -23.34 -11.41 3.90
C GLN A 6 -22.39 -11.37 5.11
N ARG A 7 -22.46 -12.40 5.97
CA ARG A 7 -21.57 -12.50 7.13
C ARG A 7 -20.12 -12.71 6.71
N ASP A 8 -19.87 -13.56 5.72
CA ASP A 8 -18.52 -13.83 5.21
C ASP A 8 -17.94 -12.59 4.53
N ALA A 9 -18.75 -11.84 3.79
CA ALA A 9 -18.37 -10.55 3.21
C ALA A 9 -17.99 -9.54 4.30
N ALA A 10 -18.83 -9.35 5.33
CA ALA A 10 -18.55 -8.44 6.43
C ALA A 10 -17.27 -8.80 7.19
N LEU A 11 -17.03 -10.10 7.43
CA LEU A 11 -15.78 -10.57 8.05
C LEU A 11 -14.56 -10.29 7.17
N THR A 12 -14.70 -10.40 5.85
CA THR A 12 -13.63 -10.12 4.90
C THR A 12 -13.32 -8.64 4.84
N ILE A 13 -14.34 -7.78 4.75
CA ILE A 13 -14.22 -6.32 4.81
C ILE A 13 -13.50 -5.91 6.10
N ALA A 14 -13.95 -6.40 7.27
CA ALA A 14 -13.33 -6.09 8.54
C ALA A 14 -11.83 -6.48 8.60
N ARG A 15 -11.48 -7.64 8.05
CA ARG A 15 -10.08 -8.08 7.94
C ARG A 15 -9.25 -7.17 7.04
N LEU A 16 -9.78 -6.79 5.88
CA LEU A 16 -9.09 -5.90 4.94
C LEU A 16 -8.92 -4.50 5.52
N ILE A 17 -9.95 -3.96 6.19
CA ILE A 17 -9.86 -2.67 6.89
C ILE A 17 -8.75 -2.74 7.94
N PHE A 18 -8.72 -3.79 8.78
CA PHE A 18 -7.66 -3.97 9.76
C PHE A 18 -6.27 -4.04 9.10
N GLN A 19 -6.09 -4.88 8.08
CA GLN A 19 -4.83 -5.01 7.35
C GLN A 19 -4.38 -3.69 6.71
N SER A 20 -5.33 -2.89 6.20
CA SER A 20 -5.03 -1.58 5.61
C SER A 20 -4.43 -0.59 6.61
N GLN A 21 -4.67 -0.78 7.91
CA GLN A 21 -4.21 0.10 8.97
C GLN A 21 -2.97 -0.44 9.69
N THR A 22 -2.87 -1.77 9.84
CA THR A 22 -1.84 -2.40 10.68
C THR A 22 -0.74 -3.11 9.90
N GLY A 23 -0.86 -3.24 8.57
CA GLY A 23 0.14 -3.91 7.74
C GLY A 23 1.53 -3.28 7.90
N CYS A 24 2.54 -4.09 8.19
CA CYS A 24 3.91 -3.63 8.40
C CYS A 24 4.47 -2.97 7.14
N TYR A 25 4.17 -3.55 5.99
CA TYR A 25 4.64 -3.05 4.70
C TYR A 25 3.57 -2.22 4.01
N ALA A 26 3.98 -1.07 3.45
CA ALA A 26 3.09 -0.22 2.66
C ALA A 26 2.42 -0.97 1.49
N ARG A 27 3.11 -1.99 0.93
CA ARG A 27 2.54 -2.85 -0.11
C ARG A 27 1.31 -3.61 0.37
N GLU A 28 1.32 -4.12 1.60
CA GLU A 28 0.20 -4.87 2.18
C GLU A 28 -0.98 -3.94 2.44
N ARG A 29 -0.72 -2.79 3.09
CA ARG A 29 -1.74 -1.78 3.33
C ARG A 29 -2.41 -1.32 2.04
N ARG A 30 -1.59 -1.00 1.02
CA ARG A 30 -2.07 -0.64 -0.33
C ARG A 30 -2.89 -1.76 -0.97
N SER A 31 -2.44 -3.01 -0.82
CA SER A 31 -3.13 -4.16 -1.39
C SER A 31 -4.50 -4.38 -0.74
N ALA A 32 -4.61 -4.14 0.56
CA ALA A 32 -5.88 -4.23 1.28
C ALA A 32 -6.84 -3.12 0.84
N ILE A 33 -6.36 -1.88 0.70
CA ILE A 33 -7.16 -0.76 0.14
C ILE A 33 -7.65 -1.08 -1.27
N HIS A 34 -6.78 -1.61 -2.12
CA HIS A 34 -7.15 -1.99 -3.48
C HIS A 34 -8.17 -3.13 -3.51
N ALA A 35 -8.00 -4.15 -2.67
CA ALA A 35 -8.95 -5.26 -2.57
C ALA A 35 -10.33 -4.82 -2.04
N LEU A 36 -10.37 -3.81 -1.17
CA LEU A 36 -11.62 -3.21 -0.72
C LEU A 36 -12.36 -2.52 -1.88
N GLY A 37 -11.65 -1.76 -2.72
CA GLY A 37 -12.25 -1.03 -3.84
C GLY A 37 -12.67 -1.94 -5.01
N ASP A 38 -11.87 -2.96 -5.33
CA ASP A 38 -12.20 -3.92 -6.39
C ASP A 38 -13.36 -4.87 -6.01
N GLY A 39 -13.53 -5.14 -4.71
CA GLY A 39 -14.39 -6.20 -4.21
C GLY A 39 -15.73 -5.74 -3.62
N TYR A 40 -15.85 -4.46 -3.26
CA TYR A 40 -16.99 -3.95 -2.50
C TYR A 40 -17.38 -2.54 -2.91
N ASP A 41 -18.69 -2.28 -2.87
CA ASP A 41 -19.27 -0.98 -3.21
C ASP A 41 -19.64 -0.19 -1.96
N CYS A 42 -19.39 1.12 -2.00
CA CYS A 42 -19.72 2.05 -0.92
C CYS A 42 -21.24 2.15 -0.66
N SER A 43 -22.09 1.81 -1.64
CA SER A 43 -23.54 1.82 -1.49
C SER A 43 -24.04 0.75 -0.51
N GLN A 44 -23.36 -0.39 -0.44
CA GLN A 44 -23.70 -1.51 0.46
C GLN A 44 -22.83 -1.54 1.71
N ASN A 45 -21.57 -1.09 1.59
CA ASN A 45 -20.58 -1.15 2.67
C ASN A 45 -19.89 0.22 2.82
N PRO A 46 -20.57 1.22 3.41
CA PRO A 46 -20.03 2.57 3.53
C PRO A 46 -18.73 2.64 4.37
N GLU A 47 -18.47 1.64 5.22
CA GLU A 47 -17.25 1.52 6.02
C GLU A 47 -15.96 1.46 5.19
N ILE A 48 -16.02 1.05 3.92
CA ILE A 48 -14.83 1.02 3.05
C ILE A 48 -14.30 2.44 2.80
N LEU A 49 -15.19 3.43 2.69
CA LEU A 49 -14.79 4.83 2.50
C LEU A 49 -14.08 5.38 3.74
N VAL A 50 -14.48 4.94 4.93
CA VAL A 50 -13.79 5.31 6.18
C VAL A 50 -12.36 4.78 6.17
N ALA A 51 -12.14 3.56 5.69
CA ALA A 51 -10.79 3.00 5.54
C ALA A 51 -9.96 3.78 4.51
N PHE A 52 -10.57 4.21 3.40
CA PHE A 52 -9.87 5.03 2.40
C PHE A 52 -9.50 6.41 2.94
N VAL A 53 -10.40 7.08 3.67
CA VAL A 53 -10.09 8.36 4.33
C VAL A 53 -8.94 8.21 5.32
N TYR A 54 -8.92 7.12 6.09
CA TYR A 54 -7.79 6.84 6.98
C TYR A 54 -6.49 6.69 6.18
N ALA A 55 -6.52 5.93 5.09
CA ALA A 55 -5.38 5.69 4.22
C ALA A 55 -4.90 6.94 3.46
N LEU A 56 -5.72 8.00 3.32
CA LEU A 56 -5.26 9.31 2.82
C LEU A 56 -4.23 9.97 3.75
N ASN A 57 -4.09 9.53 4.99
CA ASN A 57 -3.08 10.01 5.95
C ASN A 57 -1.95 9.00 6.19
N ASP A 58 -1.83 7.97 5.35
CA ASP A 58 -0.77 6.96 5.47
C ASP A 58 0.63 7.57 5.31
N THR A 59 1.64 6.96 5.90
CA THR A 59 3.04 7.42 5.80
C THR A 59 3.62 7.25 4.39
N ASP A 60 3.19 6.23 3.65
CA ASP A 60 3.67 5.93 2.29
C ASP A 60 2.80 6.61 1.22
N GLU A 61 3.45 7.32 0.30
CA GLU A 61 2.77 8.08 -0.76
C GLU A 61 1.93 7.20 -1.70
N ARG A 62 2.31 5.92 -1.87
CA ARG A 62 1.59 4.99 -2.76
C ARG A 62 0.30 4.51 -2.13
N VAL A 63 0.25 4.40 -0.80
CA VAL A 63 -0.98 4.05 -0.08
C VAL A 63 -1.93 5.23 -0.16
N ARG A 64 -1.47 6.44 0.15
CA ARG A 64 -2.28 7.67 0.04
C ARG A 64 -2.82 7.89 -1.37
N ALA A 65 -1.97 7.72 -2.38
CA ALA A 65 -2.40 7.88 -3.77
C ALA A 65 -3.45 6.83 -4.16
N LYS A 66 -3.29 5.58 -3.70
CA LYS A 66 -4.27 4.53 -3.99
C LYS A 66 -5.59 4.78 -3.26
N ALA A 67 -5.57 5.29 -2.04
CA ALA A 67 -6.79 5.68 -1.35
C ALA A 67 -7.57 6.78 -2.09
N ALA A 68 -6.89 7.81 -2.59
CA ALA A 68 -7.53 8.86 -3.38
C ALA A 68 -8.10 8.34 -4.72
N ASP A 69 -7.39 7.42 -5.37
CA ASP A 69 -7.82 6.71 -6.59
C ASP A 69 -9.12 5.92 -6.33
N GLU A 70 -9.12 5.03 -5.33
CA GLU A 70 -10.30 4.22 -4.97
C GLU A 70 -11.51 5.07 -4.52
N ILE A 71 -11.28 6.21 -3.84
CA ILE A 71 -12.37 7.13 -3.51
C ILE A 71 -13.00 7.72 -4.78
N GLY A 72 -12.17 8.08 -5.77
CA GLY A 72 -12.66 8.60 -7.06
C GLY A 72 -13.49 7.57 -7.80
N ASP A 73 -12.98 6.34 -7.91
CA ASP A 73 -13.67 5.24 -8.58
C ASP A 73 -15.04 4.95 -7.92
N GLN A 74 -15.08 4.84 -6.59
CA GLN A 74 -16.33 4.60 -5.85
C GLN A 74 -17.35 5.73 -6.02
N ILE A 75 -16.93 6.99 -6.03
CA ILE A 75 -17.84 8.13 -6.20
C ILE A 75 -18.29 8.28 -7.66
N GLY A 76 -17.42 7.95 -8.61
CA GLY A 76 -17.76 7.92 -10.03
C GLY A 76 -18.88 6.93 -10.33
N ASP A 77 -18.82 5.74 -9.73
CA ASP A 77 -19.85 4.70 -9.86
C ASP A 77 -21.07 4.94 -8.96
N HIS A 78 -20.87 5.57 -7.79
CA HIS A 78 -21.90 5.86 -6.80
C HIS A 78 -21.82 7.31 -6.30
N PRO A 79 -22.41 8.28 -7.04
CA PRO A 79 -22.36 9.70 -6.66
C PRO A 79 -22.97 10.01 -5.29
N ASP A 80 -23.93 9.19 -4.84
CA ASP A 80 -24.58 9.33 -3.52
C ASP A 80 -23.61 9.13 -2.34
N CYS A 81 -22.48 8.46 -2.58
CA CYS A 81 -21.42 8.26 -1.59
C CYS A 81 -20.55 9.51 -1.34
N ALA A 82 -20.71 10.58 -2.15
CA ALA A 82 -19.96 11.82 -2.04
C ALA A 82 -20.42 12.69 -0.84
N VAL A 83 -20.20 12.19 0.38
CA VAL A 83 -20.51 12.92 1.61
C VAL A 83 -19.48 14.03 1.89
N PRO A 84 -19.87 15.13 2.55
CA PRO A 84 -19.01 16.31 2.72
C PRO A 84 -17.70 16.01 3.45
N GLU A 85 -17.66 15.00 4.31
CA GLU A 85 -16.48 14.53 5.03
C GLU A 85 -15.43 13.95 4.07
N ILE A 86 -15.85 13.18 3.06
CA ILE A 86 -14.94 12.62 2.03
C ILE A 86 -14.36 13.75 1.19
N VAL A 87 -15.22 14.69 0.77
CA VAL A 87 -14.80 15.87 0.01
C VAL A 87 -13.79 16.70 0.82
N ALA A 88 -14.01 16.88 2.12
CA ALA A 88 -13.08 17.58 3.00
C ALA A 88 -11.72 16.85 3.08
N ALA A 89 -11.73 15.53 3.22
CA ALA A 89 -10.51 14.72 3.23
C ALA A 89 -9.73 14.82 1.90
N LEU A 90 -10.41 14.76 0.76
CA LEU A 90 -9.80 14.94 -0.56
C LEU A 90 -9.23 16.36 -0.74
N LYS A 91 -9.92 17.39 -0.24
CA LYS A 91 -9.41 18.77 -0.25
C LYS A 91 -8.13 18.90 0.56
N LEU A 92 -8.02 18.21 1.70
CA LEU A 92 -6.77 18.14 2.46
C LEU A 92 -5.66 17.43 1.66
N ALA A 93 -5.98 16.36 0.95
CA ALA A 93 -5.03 15.63 0.10
C ALA A 93 -4.51 16.45 -1.11
N LEU A 94 -5.17 17.55 -1.48
CA LEU A 94 -4.60 18.51 -2.46
C LEU A 94 -3.34 19.21 -1.93
N GLY A 95 -3.15 19.26 -0.61
CA GLY A 95 -1.96 19.76 0.06
C GLY A 95 -0.85 18.72 0.26
N ASP A 96 -0.95 17.52 -0.32
CA ASP A 96 0.06 16.47 -0.13
C ASP A 96 1.43 16.85 -0.74
N CYS A 97 2.54 16.36 -0.17
CA CYS A 97 3.88 16.56 -0.73
C CYS A 97 4.08 15.84 -2.08
N ASP A 98 3.44 14.68 -2.26
CA ASP A 98 3.60 13.84 -3.42
C ASP A 98 2.70 14.29 -4.58
N LYS A 99 3.29 14.36 -5.77
CA LYS A 99 2.59 14.84 -6.98
C LYS A 99 1.50 13.88 -7.44
N LYS A 100 1.66 12.57 -7.20
CA LYS A 100 0.69 11.54 -7.57
C LYS A 100 -0.51 11.62 -6.65
N VAL A 101 -0.32 11.75 -5.33
CA VAL A 101 -1.43 11.94 -4.38
C VAL A 101 -2.26 13.16 -4.76
N ARG A 102 -1.62 14.32 -5.00
CA ARG A 102 -2.31 15.53 -5.48
C ARG A 102 -3.00 15.37 -6.83
N ARG A 103 -2.55 14.41 -7.66
CA ARG A 103 -3.18 14.10 -8.95
C ARG A 103 -4.46 13.31 -8.72
N GLU A 104 -4.39 12.21 -7.98
CA GLU A 104 -5.56 11.36 -7.74
C GLU A 104 -6.63 12.11 -6.93
N ALA A 105 -6.25 12.87 -5.91
CA ALA A 105 -7.20 13.67 -5.14
C ALA A 105 -7.99 14.68 -5.99
N ARG A 106 -7.36 15.23 -7.04
CA ARG A 106 -8.04 16.14 -7.97
C ARG A 106 -9.01 15.42 -8.89
N LEU A 107 -8.65 14.21 -9.33
CA LEU A 107 -9.51 13.40 -10.17
C LEU A 107 -10.74 12.98 -9.36
N ALA A 108 -10.55 12.45 -8.16
CA ALA A 108 -11.64 12.10 -7.25
C ALA A 108 -12.56 13.30 -6.94
N LEU A 109 -12.00 14.50 -6.72
CA LEU A 109 -12.82 15.71 -6.56
C LEU A 109 -13.60 16.08 -7.83
N SER A 110 -13.02 15.86 -9.01
CA SER A 110 -13.74 16.04 -10.28
C SER A 110 -14.90 15.06 -10.40
N ASP A 111 -14.73 13.82 -9.94
CA ASP A 111 -15.78 12.80 -9.91
C ASP A 111 -16.89 13.15 -8.91
N CYS A 112 -16.55 13.88 -7.83
CA CYS A 112 -17.52 14.51 -6.93
C CYS A 112 -18.23 15.74 -7.56
N GLY A 113 -17.92 16.12 -8.80
CA GLY A 113 -18.43 17.33 -9.45
C GLY A 113 -17.78 18.64 -8.98
N ILE A 114 -16.61 18.57 -8.34
CA ILE A 114 -15.87 19.72 -7.82
C ILE A 114 -14.66 20.00 -8.71
N GLU A 115 -14.73 21.07 -9.50
CA GLU A 115 -13.61 21.49 -10.32
C GLU A 115 -12.51 22.15 -9.48
N VAL A 116 -11.31 21.57 -9.50
CA VAL A 116 -10.13 22.11 -8.82
C VAL A 116 -9.24 22.83 -9.83
N VAL A 117 -9.35 24.16 -9.86
CA VAL A 117 -8.52 25.01 -10.72
C VAL A 117 -7.18 25.27 -10.05
N ARG A 118 -6.07 25.07 -10.79
CA ARG A 118 -4.75 25.49 -10.33
C ARG A 118 -4.56 26.98 -10.58
N VAL A 119 -4.64 27.77 -9.51
CA VAL A 119 -4.28 29.19 -9.56
C VAL A 119 -2.74 29.31 -9.58
N LYS A 120 -2.21 30.12 -10.51
CA LYS A 120 -0.76 30.38 -10.65
C LYS A 120 -0.32 31.60 -9.83
N ASP A 121 -0.95 31.85 -8.70
CA ASP A 121 -0.68 32.98 -7.81
C ASP A 121 0.50 32.73 -6.85
N GLY A 122 1.07 31.52 -6.87
CA GLY A 122 2.15 31.14 -5.97
C GLY A 122 1.68 30.88 -4.54
N SER A 123 0.36 30.82 -4.29
CA SER A 123 -0.23 30.52 -2.98
C SER A 123 -0.14 29.05 -2.58
N CYS A 124 0.70 28.25 -3.25
CA CYS A 124 0.90 26.82 -3.04
C CYS A 124 0.82 26.51 -1.55
N ALA A 125 -0.29 25.89 -1.12
CA ALA A 125 -0.46 25.44 0.24
C ALA A 125 0.79 24.65 0.61
N ARG A 126 1.46 25.07 1.68
CA ARG A 126 2.60 24.33 2.20
C ARG A 126 2.19 22.86 2.34
N PRO A 127 3.05 21.90 1.95
CA PRO A 127 2.74 20.49 2.12
C PRO A 127 2.26 20.23 3.55
N ALA A 128 1.25 19.38 3.73
CA ALA A 128 0.68 19.06 5.03
C ALA A 128 1.77 18.80 6.09
N GLU A 129 1.55 19.20 7.35
CA GLU A 129 2.56 19.14 8.42
C GLU A 129 3.13 17.73 8.67
N ASN A 130 2.40 16.69 8.28
CA ASN A 130 2.78 15.28 8.39
C ASN A 130 3.55 14.73 7.16
N CYS A 131 3.88 15.59 6.19
CA CYS A 131 4.64 15.16 5.01
C CYS A 131 6.03 14.70 5.44
N VAL A 132 6.29 13.40 5.46
CA VAL A 132 7.65 12.87 5.43
C VAL A 132 8.19 13.16 4.03
N PRO A 133 9.15 14.09 3.85
CA PRO A 133 9.71 14.33 2.54
C PRO A 133 10.38 13.04 2.08
N ARG A 134 10.07 12.59 0.86
CA ARG A 134 10.89 11.58 0.20
C ARG A 134 12.29 12.17 0.11
N LEU A 135 13.22 11.68 0.95
CA LEU A 135 14.61 12.08 0.87
C LEU A 135 15.04 11.94 -0.60
N PRO A 136 15.73 12.94 -1.18
CA PRO A 136 16.24 12.80 -2.53
C PRO A 136 17.02 11.49 -2.59
N ALA A 137 16.77 10.70 -3.63
CA ALA A 137 17.59 9.52 -3.88
C ALA A 137 19.04 10.00 -3.80
N ALA A 138 19.80 9.47 -2.83
CA ALA A 138 21.22 9.77 -2.74
C ALA A 138 21.78 9.62 -4.16
N PRO A 139 22.57 10.57 -4.66
CA PRO A 139 23.25 10.37 -5.93
C PRO A 139 23.90 9.00 -5.84
N LYS A 140 23.74 8.17 -6.89
CA LYS A 140 24.41 6.86 -6.94
C LYS A 140 25.88 7.13 -6.64
N ALA A 141 26.29 6.94 -5.39
CA ALA A 141 27.68 6.96 -5.04
C ALA A 141 28.23 5.82 -5.88
N GLN A 142 29.10 6.15 -6.82
CA GLN A 142 29.97 5.15 -7.39
C GLN A 142 30.62 4.49 -6.19
N LEU A 143 30.19 3.27 -5.89
CA LEU A 143 30.85 2.44 -4.90
C LEU A 143 32.31 2.44 -5.36
N PRO A 144 33.27 2.95 -4.57
CA PRO A 144 34.67 2.82 -4.95
C PRO A 144 34.92 1.34 -5.19
N PRO A 145 35.74 0.98 -6.20
CA PRO A 145 36.06 -0.41 -6.45
C PRO A 145 36.54 -1.02 -5.13
N ALA A 146 35.92 -2.14 -4.74
CA ALA A 146 36.29 -2.87 -3.56
C ALA A 146 37.82 -3.10 -3.59
N PRO A 147 38.54 -2.85 -2.49
CA PRO A 147 39.96 -3.22 -2.44
C PRO A 147 40.07 -4.72 -2.69
N GLU A 148 40.95 -5.09 -3.62
CA GLU A 148 41.30 -6.47 -3.91
C GLU A 148 41.57 -7.20 -2.59
N GLN A 149 40.82 -8.27 -2.34
CA GLN A 149 41.05 -9.12 -1.17
C GLN A 149 42.48 -9.69 -1.28
N PRO A 150 43.31 -9.58 -0.23
CA PRO A 150 44.54 -10.36 -0.18
C PRO A 150 44.16 -11.83 -0.09
N THR A 151 44.62 -12.64 -1.04
CA THR A 151 44.59 -14.10 -0.93
C THR A 151 45.55 -14.52 0.18
N ALA A 152 45.04 -14.56 1.42
CA ALA A 152 45.71 -15.26 2.50
C ALA A 152 45.27 -16.72 2.46
N GLU A 153 46.17 -17.60 2.01
CA GLU A 153 46.09 -19.03 2.28
C GLU A 153 45.95 -19.22 3.80
N LEU A 154 44.80 -19.77 4.22
CA LEU A 154 44.58 -20.21 5.58
C LEU A 154 45.16 -21.62 5.70
N ASP A 155 46.29 -21.73 6.41
CA ASP A 155 46.78 -23.02 6.92
C ASP A 155 45.70 -23.69 7.79
N PRO A 156 45.57 -25.04 7.74
CA PRO A 156 44.58 -25.74 8.54
C PRO A 156 44.91 -25.66 10.04
N PRO A 157 43.89 -25.54 10.92
CA PRO A 157 44.12 -25.41 12.35
C PRO A 157 44.66 -26.71 12.96
N SER A 158 45.69 -26.59 13.80
CA SER A 158 46.15 -27.67 14.66
C SER A 158 45.17 -27.97 15.79
N ASP A 159 44.92 -29.26 16.03
CA ASP A 159 44.05 -29.85 17.06
C ASP A 159 44.45 -29.48 18.51
N ALA A 160 44.19 -28.26 18.96
CA ALA A 160 44.56 -27.85 20.32
C ALA A 160 43.53 -27.00 21.08
N PHE A 161 42.32 -26.78 20.56
CA PHE A 161 41.36 -25.85 21.21
C PHE A 161 39.97 -26.42 21.49
N LEU A 162 39.85 -27.74 21.65
CA LEU A 162 38.69 -28.35 22.31
C LEU A 162 39.03 -28.66 23.76
N GLN A 163 38.93 -27.65 24.63
CA GLN A 163 38.72 -27.90 26.05
C GLN A 163 37.70 -26.92 26.64
N SER A 164 36.51 -27.48 26.82
CA SER A 164 35.62 -27.29 27.97
C SER A 164 34.83 -25.98 28.08
N VAL A 165 33.59 -26.03 27.60
CA VAL A 165 32.46 -25.51 28.38
C VAL A 165 31.39 -26.61 28.47
N GLU A 166 31.22 -27.15 29.67
CA GLU A 166 30.15 -28.08 30.01
C GLU A 166 28.81 -27.35 29.93
N PHE A 167 27.86 -27.90 29.17
CA PHE A 167 26.47 -27.46 29.19
C PHE A 167 25.60 -28.65 29.61
N ASP A 168 24.98 -28.52 30.79
CA ASP A 168 24.11 -29.50 31.42
C ASP A 168 22.86 -29.81 30.58
N PRO A 169 22.50 -31.10 30.37
CA PRO A 169 21.35 -31.47 29.56
C PRO A 169 20.13 -31.78 30.43
N LYS A 170 19.09 -30.94 30.40
CA LYS A 170 17.72 -31.38 30.69
C LYS A 170 16.71 -30.67 29.78
N SER A 171 16.10 -31.50 28.91
CA SER A 171 14.74 -31.46 28.34
C SER A 171 14.22 -30.12 27.80
N GLU A 172 13.69 -30.02 26.59
CA GLU A 172 12.56 -30.82 26.10
C GLU A 172 12.37 -30.57 24.59
N SER A 173 12.13 -31.64 23.84
CA SER A 173 11.87 -31.63 22.40
C SER A 173 10.47 -31.10 22.10
N ILE A 174 10.33 -30.22 21.10
CA ILE A 174 9.06 -30.05 20.39
C ILE A 174 9.35 -30.13 18.89
N GLU A 175 8.93 -31.26 18.32
CA GLU A 175 8.82 -31.51 16.90
C GLU A 175 7.70 -30.64 16.30
N VAL A 176 7.95 -29.98 15.17
CA VAL A 176 6.87 -29.64 14.24
C VAL A 176 7.24 -30.19 12.87
N SER A 177 6.47 -31.22 12.53
CA SER A 177 6.45 -31.99 11.31
C SER A 177 6.14 -31.15 10.07
N GLU A 178 6.92 -31.44 9.03
CA GLU A 178 6.78 -31.06 7.63
C GLU A 178 5.73 -31.92 6.91
N ALA A 179 4.84 -31.30 6.12
CA ALA A 179 4.09 -31.90 4.99
C ALA A 179 3.27 -30.79 4.23
N PRO A 180 2.76 -31.02 3.01
CA PRO A 180 3.47 -30.88 1.74
C PRO A 180 2.82 -29.85 0.78
N GLU A 181 3.58 -29.41 -0.23
CA GLU A 181 3.12 -28.53 -1.30
C GLU A 181 2.12 -29.20 -2.26
N GLU A 182 1.11 -28.46 -2.70
CA GLU A 182 0.18 -28.83 -3.77
C GLU A 182 0.00 -27.65 -4.76
N PRO A 183 -0.30 -27.93 -6.05
CA PRO A 183 0.13 -27.10 -7.17
C PRO A 183 -0.82 -25.96 -7.56
N VAL A 184 -0.21 -24.84 -7.98
CA VAL A 184 -0.91 -23.66 -8.51
C VAL A 184 -1.48 -23.96 -9.89
N SER A 185 -2.81 -24.06 -9.98
CA SER A 185 -3.54 -24.04 -11.26
C SER A 185 -4.08 -22.63 -11.52
N ASN A 186 -3.79 -22.13 -12.72
CA ASN A 186 -4.09 -20.79 -13.18
C ASN A 186 -5.31 -20.84 -14.10
N PRO A 187 -6.34 -19.99 -13.90
CA PRO A 187 -7.17 -19.57 -15.01
C PRO A 187 -7.12 -18.05 -15.20
N THR A 188 -6.58 -17.68 -16.36
CA THR A 188 -6.81 -16.43 -17.10
C THR A 188 -8.22 -15.85 -16.93
N ARG A 189 -8.35 -14.52 -16.75
CA ARG A 189 -8.73 -13.54 -17.82
C ARG A 189 -9.33 -12.22 -17.27
N ARG A 190 -8.54 -11.14 -17.36
CA ARG A 190 -8.87 -9.69 -17.60
C ARG A 190 -9.51 -8.87 -16.46
N ARG A 191 -9.19 -7.59 -16.26
CA ARG A 191 -8.62 -6.56 -17.17
C ARG A 191 -7.29 -5.99 -16.66
N GLY A 192 -6.28 -6.06 -17.53
CA GLY A 192 -5.04 -5.30 -17.35
C GLY A 192 -5.23 -3.82 -17.70
N LEU A 193 -4.19 -3.06 -17.39
CA LEU A 193 -3.99 -1.61 -17.57
C LEU A 193 -4.15 -1.05 -19.01
N SER A 194 -4.85 -1.74 -19.90
CA SER A 194 -5.05 -1.35 -21.30
C SER A 194 -6.18 -0.34 -21.52
N GLY A 195 -6.88 0.13 -20.47
CA GLY A 195 -7.95 1.14 -20.60
C GLY A 195 -7.46 2.58 -20.61
N LEU A 196 -6.18 2.84 -20.29
CA LEU A 196 -5.69 4.20 -20.00
C LEU A 196 -5.10 4.94 -21.22
N ILE A 197 -5.25 4.39 -22.44
CA ILE A 197 -4.72 5.00 -23.67
C ILE A 197 -5.78 5.74 -24.50
N GLU A 198 -7.08 5.49 -24.31
CA GLU A 198 -8.14 6.14 -25.11
C GLU A 198 -8.59 7.52 -24.57
N TYR A 199 -7.84 8.18 -23.67
CA TYR A 199 -8.15 9.55 -23.24
C TYR A 199 -7.33 10.63 -23.98
N PHE A 200 -6.41 10.24 -24.88
CA PHE A 200 -5.50 11.19 -25.55
C PHE A 200 -5.75 11.41 -27.05
N LYS A 201 -6.90 10.96 -27.60
CA LYS A 201 -7.17 11.10 -29.04
C LYS A 201 -8.38 11.97 -29.43
N GLU A 202 -9.12 12.55 -28.49
CA GLU A 202 -10.30 13.39 -28.81
C GLU A 202 -10.33 14.76 -28.13
N ARG A 203 -9.17 15.39 -27.92
CA ARG A 203 -9.10 16.85 -27.72
C ARG A 203 -7.98 17.48 -28.53
#